data_AF-A0A496T8P2-F1
#
_entry.id   AF-A0A496T8P2-F1
#
_cell.length_a   1.000
_cell.length_b   1.000
_cell.length_c   1.000
_cell.angle_alpha   90.00
_cell.angle_beta   90.00
_cell.angle_gamma   90.00
#
_symmetry.space_group_name_H-M   'P 1'
#
loop_
_entity.id
_entity.type
_entity.pdbx_description
1 polymer ?
#
loop_
_entity_poly.entity_id
_entity_poly.type
_entity_poly.pdbx_seq_one_letter_code
_entity_poly.pdbx_strand_id
1 'polypeptide(L)'
;MEKKTIGIRFAGFGGQGIIRSGIIVGRAVSIYDNKFATMNQSFGPEARGGACSSELVISDSKVLYPYVTVSDVLVVMSQEGYDKFEPELSEEGMLLIDEDLVKPKPPRGKIKIFSIPATKLAEELGNRIVANVVMLGFFTSLTKIVSVEAMRKAIPESVPSRFVELNLKAFDCGYEYSRKQKC
;
A
#
# COMPACT_ATOMS: atom_id res chain seq x y z
N MET A 1 -15.67 -10.69 21.28
CA MET A 1 -14.70 -10.67 20.16
C MET A 1 -14.03 -9.31 20.18
N GLU A 2 -12.72 -9.27 20.42
CA GLU A 2 -11.96 -8.03 20.27
C GLU A 2 -12.16 -7.49 18.86
N LYS A 3 -12.56 -6.22 18.77
CA LYS A 3 -12.73 -5.53 17.51
C LYS A 3 -11.35 -5.37 16.88
N LYS A 4 -11.10 -6.10 15.79
CA LYS A 4 -9.79 -6.13 15.15
C LYS A 4 -9.61 -4.86 14.33
N THR A 5 -8.83 -3.94 14.85
CA THR A 5 -8.30 -2.81 14.10
C THR A 5 -7.05 -3.27 13.36
N ILE A 6 -6.88 -2.83 12.11
CA ILE A 6 -5.72 -3.15 11.27
C ILE A 6 -5.01 -1.84 10.89
N GLY A 7 -3.74 -1.74 11.24
CA GLY A 7 -2.85 -0.65 10.84
C GLY A 7 -2.13 -0.98 9.54
N ILE A 8 -2.26 -0.12 8.53
CA ILE A 8 -1.52 -0.21 7.27
C ILE A 8 -0.65 1.02 7.12
N ARG A 9 0.58 0.84 6.68
CA ARG A 9 1.46 1.95 6.30
C ARG A 9 1.98 1.74 4.88
N PHE A 10 1.79 2.75 4.04
CA PHE A 10 2.48 2.90 2.76
C PHE A 10 3.66 3.84 2.96
N ALA A 11 4.83 3.49 2.43
CA ALA A 11 6.05 4.28 2.58
C ALA A 11 6.85 4.32 1.26
N GLY A 12 7.52 5.44 1.04
CA GLY A 12 8.35 5.64 -0.15
C GLY A 12 8.85 7.08 -0.23
N PHE A 13 9.29 7.49 -1.41
CA PHE A 13 9.66 8.88 -1.71
C PHE A 13 8.48 9.72 -2.16
N GLY A 14 8.55 11.02 -1.89
CA GLY A 14 7.66 12.01 -2.49
C GLY A 14 7.62 11.88 -4.02
N GLY A 15 6.43 11.86 -4.61
CA GLY A 15 6.21 11.65 -6.05
C GLY A 15 5.92 10.20 -6.45
N GLN A 16 6.16 9.21 -5.60
CA GLN A 16 5.78 7.80 -5.86
C GLN A 16 4.30 7.51 -5.62
N GLY A 17 3.46 8.52 -5.33
CA GLY A 17 2.03 8.29 -5.11
C GLY A 17 1.67 7.64 -3.77
N ILE A 18 2.56 7.65 -2.77
CA ILE A 18 2.35 7.04 -1.44
C ILE A 18 1.08 7.58 -0.74
N ILE A 19 0.88 8.90 -0.74
CA ILE A 19 -0.34 9.51 -0.20
C ILE A 19 -1.57 9.05 -0.97
N ARG A 20 -1.49 9.02 -2.30
CA ARG A 20 -2.58 8.57 -3.16
C ARG A 20 -2.94 7.10 -2.89
N SER A 21 -1.96 6.25 -2.60
CA SER A 21 -2.22 4.86 -2.23
C SER A 21 -3.11 4.75 -1.01
N GLY A 22 -2.84 5.55 0.02
CA GLY A 22 -3.71 5.61 1.19
C GLY A 22 -5.11 6.14 0.89
N ILE A 23 -5.23 7.18 0.05
CA ILE A 23 -6.54 7.71 -0.36
C ILE A 23 -7.36 6.65 -1.09
N ILE A 24 -6.75 5.92 -2.03
CA ILE A 24 -7.43 4.86 -2.80
C ILE A 24 -7.94 3.77 -1.86
N VAL A 25 -7.08 3.25 -0.98
CA VAL A 25 -7.46 2.17 -0.04
C VAL A 25 -8.50 2.67 0.96
N GLY A 26 -8.33 3.86 1.53
CA GLY A 26 -9.27 4.44 2.48
C GLY A 26 -10.66 4.66 1.89
N ARG A 27 -10.73 5.13 0.63
CA ARG A 27 -11.98 5.25 -0.13
C ARG A 27 -12.59 3.88 -0.42
N ALA A 28 -11.80 2.92 -0.88
CA ALA A 28 -12.25 1.56 -1.14
C ALA A 28 -12.92 0.95 0.11
N VAL A 29 -12.21 1.03 1.25
CA VAL A 29 -12.65 0.50 2.54
C VAL A 29 -13.91 1.21 3.06
N SER A 30 -13.92 2.54 3.03
CA SER A 30 -14.97 3.33 3.71
C SER A 30 -16.23 3.51 2.88
N ILE A 31 -16.11 3.62 1.57
CA ILE A 31 -17.22 3.94 0.67
C ILE A 31 -17.80 2.67 0.05
N TYR A 32 -16.95 1.68 -0.27
CA TYR A 32 -17.36 0.54 -1.08
C TYR A 32 -17.34 -0.81 -0.33
N ASP A 33 -16.71 -0.88 0.85
CA ASP A 33 -16.57 -2.11 1.65
C ASP A 33 -17.28 -2.06 3.02
N ASN A 34 -18.03 -1.00 3.31
CA ASN A 34 -18.78 -0.82 4.57
C ASN A 34 -17.95 -0.96 5.86
N LYS A 35 -16.67 -0.58 5.81
CA LYS A 35 -15.77 -0.53 6.97
C LYS A 35 -15.49 0.92 7.37
N PHE A 36 -14.87 1.11 8.52
CA PHE A 36 -14.40 2.42 8.97
C PHE A 36 -12.90 2.54 8.70
N ALA A 37 -12.48 3.66 8.12
CA ALA A 37 -11.07 4.00 8.00
C ALA A 37 -10.78 5.42 8.46
N THR A 38 -9.63 5.61 9.09
CA THR A 38 -8.99 6.93 9.23
C THR A 38 -7.66 6.90 8.51
N MET A 39 -7.27 8.04 7.95
CA MET A 39 -6.00 8.18 7.24
C MET A 39 -5.20 9.32 7.85
N ASN A 40 -3.90 9.08 8.05
CA ASN A 40 -2.93 10.11 8.35
C ASN A 40 -1.81 10.10 7.31
N GLN A 41 -1.09 11.20 7.18
CA GLN A 41 0.03 11.33 6.27
C GLN A 41 1.21 11.98 6.97
N SER A 42 2.41 11.52 6.65
CA SER A 42 3.64 12.11 7.13
C SER A 42 4.58 12.36 5.97
N PHE A 43 5.13 13.57 5.92
CA PHE A 43 6.15 13.97 4.96
C PHE A 43 7.23 14.69 5.74
N GLY A 44 8.50 14.36 5.44
CA GLY A 44 9.62 15.08 6.03
C GLY A 44 9.70 16.53 5.52
N PRO A 45 10.46 17.39 6.21
CA PRO A 45 10.63 18.79 5.87
C PRO A 45 11.41 19.02 4.56
N GLU A 46 11.90 17.97 3.92
CA GLU A 46 12.76 18.05 2.74
C GLU A 46 11.99 18.50 1.49
N ALA A 47 12.54 19.50 0.79
CA ALA A 47 11.90 20.11 -0.39
C ALA A 47 11.70 19.14 -1.57
N ARG A 48 12.46 18.03 -1.64
CA ARG A 48 12.35 16.98 -2.66
C ARG A 48 12.85 15.64 -2.13
N GLY A 49 12.03 14.59 -2.28
CA GLY A 49 12.49 13.20 -2.24
C GLY A 49 12.68 12.55 -0.86
N GLY A 50 12.33 13.21 0.25
CA GLY A 50 12.40 12.58 1.57
C GLY A 50 11.41 11.42 1.75
N ALA A 51 11.66 10.55 2.74
CA ALA A 51 10.73 9.50 3.13
C ALA A 51 9.36 10.08 3.54
N CYS A 52 8.34 9.67 2.81
CA CYS A 52 6.94 9.97 3.06
C CYS A 52 6.18 8.70 3.41
N SER A 53 5.14 8.84 4.23
CA SER A 53 4.22 7.77 4.55
C SER A 53 2.76 8.19 4.50
N SER A 54 1.92 7.20 4.25
CA SER A 54 0.47 7.27 4.31
C SER A 54 -0.02 6.12 5.16
N GLU A 55 -0.75 6.42 6.22
CA GLU A 55 -1.14 5.49 7.26
C GLU A 55 -2.65 5.34 7.29
N LEU A 56 -3.13 4.11 7.39
CA LEU A 56 -4.54 3.81 7.53
C LEU A 56 -4.79 2.94 8.75
N VAL A 57 -5.81 3.33 9.50
CA VAL A 57 -6.41 2.50 10.55
C VAL A 57 -7.75 2.04 10.03
N ILE A 58 -7.93 0.74 9.85
CA ILE A 58 -9.17 0.12 9.34
C ILE A 58 -9.82 -0.70 10.44
N SER A 59 -11.15 -0.63 10.55
CA SER A 59 -11.92 -1.43 11.50
C SER A 59 -13.32 -1.72 10.97
N ASP A 60 -13.93 -2.83 11.39
CA ASP A 60 -15.34 -3.14 11.16
C ASP A 60 -16.28 -2.30 12.05
N SER A 61 -15.73 -1.45 12.93
CA SER A 61 -16.49 -0.53 13.77
C SER A 61 -15.80 0.84 13.84
N LYS A 62 -16.48 1.85 14.41
CA LYS A 62 -15.95 3.22 14.48
C LYS A 62 -14.53 3.24 15.04
N VAL A 63 -13.60 3.83 14.27
CA VAL A 63 -12.22 4.06 14.70
C VAL A 63 -12.20 5.14 15.79
N LEU A 64 -11.71 4.78 16.97
CA LEU A 64 -11.60 5.69 18.13
C LEU A 64 -10.21 6.33 18.26
N TYR A 65 -9.19 5.69 17.69
CA TYR A 65 -7.81 6.18 17.70
C TYR A 65 -7.26 6.16 16.26
N PRO A 66 -6.91 7.32 15.67
CA PRO A 66 -6.67 7.42 14.24
C PRO A 66 -5.21 7.20 13.80
N TYR A 67 -4.28 7.00 14.73
CA TYR A 67 -2.85 6.89 14.43
C TYR A 67 -2.38 5.43 14.39
N VAL A 68 -1.41 5.15 13.50
CA VAL A 68 -0.71 3.87 13.43
C VAL A 68 0.60 4.00 14.21
N THR A 69 0.71 3.34 15.36
CA THR A 69 1.96 3.25 16.13
C THR A 69 2.80 2.05 15.71
N VAL A 70 2.14 0.91 15.54
CA VAL A 70 2.70 -0.32 14.97
C VAL A 70 1.78 -0.74 13.83
N SER A 71 2.35 -0.95 12.65
CA SER A 71 1.60 -1.41 11.47
C SER A 71 1.52 -2.93 11.43
N ASP A 72 0.38 -3.47 10.98
CA ASP A 72 0.21 -4.89 10.65
C ASP A 72 0.69 -5.19 9.23
N VAL A 73 0.54 -4.21 8.33
CA VAL A 73 1.00 -4.28 6.94
C VAL A 73 1.82 -3.04 6.62
N LEU A 74 3.04 -3.27 6.16
CA LEU A 74 3.93 -2.21 5.66
C LEU A 74 4.20 -2.45 4.18
N VAL A 75 3.87 -1.46 3.35
CA VAL A 75 4.09 -1.46 1.91
C VAL A 75 5.14 -0.41 1.58
N VAL A 76 6.26 -0.83 0.99
CA VAL A 76 7.43 0.04 0.81
C VAL A 76 7.90 0.08 -0.64
N MET A 77 8.11 1.30 -1.14
CA MET A 77 8.60 1.56 -2.50
C MET A 77 9.94 2.31 -2.55
N SER A 78 10.61 2.50 -1.40
CA SER A 78 11.98 3.04 -1.34
C SER A 78 12.78 2.49 -0.16
N GLN A 79 14.10 2.37 -0.32
CA GLN A 79 14.99 1.90 0.74
C GLN A 79 14.92 2.79 2.00
N GLU A 80 14.83 4.11 1.85
CA GLU A 80 14.71 5.02 2.99
C GLU A 80 13.38 4.83 3.75
N GLY A 81 12.28 4.59 3.03
CA GLY A 81 11.00 4.24 3.65
C GLY A 81 11.07 2.92 4.41
N TYR A 82 11.83 1.95 3.89
CA TYR A 82 12.06 0.66 4.55
C TYR A 82 12.83 0.86 5.86
N ASP A 83 14.00 1.51 5.79
CA ASP A 83 14.87 1.69 6.96
C ASP A 83 14.19 2.51 8.06
N LYS A 84 13.31 3.45 7.69
CA LYS A 84 12.57 4.28 8.63
C LYS A 84 11.40 3.55 9.30
N PHE A 85 10.63 2.77 8.56
CA PHE A 85 9.33 2.26 9.04
C PHE A 85 9.29 0.76 9.33
N GLU A 86 10.27 -0.04 8.89
CA GLU A 86 10.35 -1.47 9.26
C GLU A 86 10.44 -1.71 10.78
N PRO A 87 11.15 -0.89 11.58
CA PRO A 87 11.14 -1.04 13.04
C PRO A 87 9.74 -0.89 13.66
N GLU A 88 8.82 -0.21 12.97
CA GLU A 88 7.43 0.04 13.38
C GLU A 88 6.43 -0.94 12.72
N LEU A 89 6.90 -1.97 12.01
CA LEU A 89 6.08 -3.09 11.56
C LEU A 89 5.98 -4.14 12.67
N SER A 90 4.80 -4.72 12.90
CA SER A 90 4.61 -5.82 13.85
C SER A 90 5.55 -7.00 13.59
N GLU A 91 5.98 -7.70 14.64
CA GLU A 91 6.84 -8.89 14.53
C GLU A 91 6.18 -10.06 13.79
N GLU A 92 4.85 -10.05 13.66
CA GLU A 92 4.09 -11.02 12.86
C GLU A 92 3.44 -10.36 11.62
N GLY A 93 3.89 -9.14 11.28
CA GLY A 93 3.35 -8.32 10.20
C GLY A 93 3.70 -8.81 8.79
N MET A 94 3.06 -8.17 7.82
CA MET A 94 3.33 -8.38 6.39
C MET A 94 4.12 -7.20 5.83
N LEU A 95 5.28 -7.50 5.26
CA LEU A 95 6.13 -6.54 4.56
C LEU A 95 5.99 -6.77 3.04
N LEU A 96 5.50 -5.78 2.32
CA LEU A 96 5.43 -5.78 0.85
C LEU A 96 6.44 -4.77 0.31
N ILE A 97 7.30 -5.20 -0.60
CA ILE A 97 8.37 -4.35 -1.13
C ILE A 97 8.41 -4.31 -2.66
N ASP A 98 8.85 -3.17 -3.20
CA ASP A 98 9.36 -3.11 -4.56
C ASP A 98 10.79 -3.70 -4.61
N GLU A 99 10.95 -4.86 -5.22
CA GLU A 99 12.18 -5.66 -5.15
C GLU A 99 13.38 -5.02 -5.85
N ASP A 100 13.13 -4.16 -6.84
CA ASP A 100 14.17 -3.43 -7.54
C ASP A 100 14.71 -2.25 -6.72
N LEU A 101 13.93 -1.76 -5.74
CA LEU A 101 14.21 -0.53 -4.99
C LEU A 101 14.54 -0.76 -3.51
N VAL A 102 14.18 -1.92 -2.95
CA VAL A 102 14.28 -2.21 -1.52
C VAL A 102 15.02 -3.52 -1.30
N LYS A 103 16.08 -3.48 -0.49
CA LYS A 103 16.83 -4.64 -0.03
C LYS A 103 16.50 -4.89 1.44
N PRO A 104 15.60 -5.85 1.76
CA PRO A 104 15.22 -6.10 3.14
C PRO A 104 16.38 -6.73 3.91
N LYS A 105 16.49 -6.39 5.20
CA LYS A 105 17.35 -7.07 6.17
C LYS A 105 16.67 -8.39 6.59
N PRO A 106 17.40 -9.35 7.20
CA PRO A 106 16.77 -10.50 7.83
C PRO A 106 15.66 -10.06 8.80
N PRO A 107 14.47 -10.69 8.75
CA PRO A 107 13.33 -10.26 9.56
C PRO A 107 13.64 -10.44 11.05
N ARG A 108 13.31 -9.43 11.85
CA ARG A 108 13.49 -9.43 13.32
C ARG A 108 12.57 -10.40 14.07
N GLY A 109 11.55 -10.94 13.39
CA GLY A 109 10.53 -11.82 13.93
C GLY A 109 9.93 -12.74 12.85
N LYS A 110 8.64 -13.07 12.98
CA LYS A 110 7.89 -13.87 11.99
C LYS A 110 7.31 -13.02 10.85
N ILE A 111 8.01 -11.93 10.49
CA ILE A 111 7.57 -11.01 9.42
C ILE A 111 7.52 -11.77 8.10
N LYS A 112 6.38 -11.70 7.42
CA LYS A 112 6.22 -12.28 6.08
C LYS A 112 6.58 -11.25 5.04
N ILE A 113 7.66 -11.50 4.31
CA ILE A 113 8.16 -10.61 3.26
C ILE A 113 7.63 -11.09 1.91
N PHE A 114 7.03 -10.18 1.15
CA PHE A 114 6.54 -10.38 -0.20
C PHE A 114 7.13 -9.32 -1.12
N SER A 115 7.59 -9.72 -2.29
CA SER A 115 8.26 -8.82 -3.23
C SER A 115 7.56 -8.82 -4.59
N ILE A 116 7.57 -7.67 -5.24
CA ILE A 116 7.08 -7.47 -6.61
C ILE A 116 7.96 -6.42 -7.29
N PRO A 117 8.33 -6.58 -8.57
CA PRO A 117 9.04 -5.55 -9.32
C PRO A 117 8.04 -4.48 -9.82
N ALA A 118 7.37 -3.78 -8.89
CA ALA A 118 6.23 -2.92 -9.19
C ALA A 118 6.60 -1.75 -10.13
N THR A 119 7.78 -1.15 -9.92
CA THR A 119 8.30 -0.08 -10.77
C THR A 119 8.53 -0.58 -12.20
N LYS A 120 9.18 -1.73 -12.36
CA LYS A 120 9.44 -2.32 -13.67
C LYS A 120 8.16 -2.69 -14.42
N LEU A 121 7.19 -3.31 -13.73
CA LEU A 121 5.89 -3.63 -14.31
C LEU A 121 5.14 -2.38 -14.78
N ALA A 122 5.23 -1.27 -14.03
CA ALA A 122 4.64 0.00 -14.46
C ALA A 122 5.36 0.62 -15.67
N GLU A 123 6.67 0.46 -15.76
CA GLU A 123 7.45 0.86 -16.95
C GLU A 123 7.07 0.04 -18.19
N GLU A 124 6.85 -1.27 -18.04
CA GLU A 124 6.35 -2.16 -19.11
C GLU A 124 4.93 -1.79 -19.57
N LEU A 125 4.10 -1.25 -18.67
CA LEU A 125 2.79 -0.66 -19.00
C LEU A 125 2.88 0.72 -19.65
N GLY A 126 4.09 1.26 -19.85
CA GLY A 126 4.36 2.52 -20.52
C GLY A 126 4.31 3.75 -19.62
N ASN A 127 4.16 3.60 -18.29
CA ASN A 127 4.17 4.74 -17.38
C ASN A 127 4.58 4.36 -15.95
N ARG A 128 5.81 4.71 -15.57
CA ARG A 128 6.32 4.49 -14.21
C ARG A 128 5.44 5.09 -13.09
N ILE A 129 4.69 6.15 -13.37
CA ILE A 129 3.87 6.84 -12.36
C ILE A 129 2.78 5.92 -11.77
N VAL A 130 2.38 4.85 -12.48
CA VAL A 130 1.36 3.90 -11.97
C VAL A 130 1.94 2.75 -11.13
N ALA A 131 3.24 2.79 -10.79
CA ALA A 131 3.89 1.77 -9.95
C ALA A 131 3.19 1.60 -8.59
N ASN A 132 2.68 2.67 -8.01
CA ASN A 132 1.94 2.60 -6.75
C ASN A 132 0.64 1.81 -6.90
N VAL A 133 -0.01 1.88 -8.07
CA VAL A 133 -1.25 1.15 -8.33
C VAL A 133 -0.98 -0.33 -8.66
N VAL A 134 0.15 -0.65 -9.30
CA VAL A 134 0.66 -2.03 -9.37
C VAL A 134 0.84 -2.59 -7.97
N MET A 135 1.53 -1.86 -7.09
CA MET A 135 1.73 -2.26 -5.70
C MET A 135 0.39 -2.43 -4.94
N LEU A 136 -0.61 -1.57 -5.19
CA LEU A 136 -1.95 -1.72 -4.60
C LEU A 136 -2.67 -2.99 -5.06
N GLY A 137 -2.51 -3.40 -6.33
CA GLY A 137 -3.02 -4.67 -6.82
C GLY A 137 -2.43 -5.85 -6.05
N PHE A 138 -1.11 -5.86 -5.92
CA PHE A 138 -0.38 -6.88 -5.16
C PHE A 138 -0.79 -6.93 -3.69
N PHE A 139 -0.85 -5.76 -3.04
CA PHE A 139 -1.37 -5.58 -1.68
C PHE A 139 -2.78 -6.16 -1.51
N THR A 140 -3.69 -5.87 -2.45
CA THR A 140 -5.09 -6.32 -2.37
C THR A 140 -5.19 -7.84 -2.44
N SER A 141 -4.44 -8.47 -3.35
CA SER A 141 -4.47 -9.93 -3.51
C SER A 141 -3.90 -10.69 -2.31
N LEU A 142 -2.82 -10.17 -1.72
CA LEU A 142 -2.16 -10.81 -0.58
C LEU A 142 -2.92 -10.63 0.73
N THR A 143 -3.33 -9.40 1.02
CA THR A 143 -3.87 -9.05 2.34
C THR A 143 -5.35 -9.37 2.48
N LYS A 144 -6.12 -9.25 1.39
CA LYS A 144 -7.59 -9.39 1.38
C LYS A 144 -8.30 -8.49 2.42
N ILE A 145 -7.63 -7.42 2.86
CA ILE A 145 -8.21 -6.46 3.83
C ILE A 145 -9.35 -5.66 3.17
N VAL A 146 -9.19 -5.38 1.87
CA VAL A 146 -10.12 -4.66 1.01
C VAL A 146 -10.52 -5.57 -0.16
N SER A 147 -11.79 -5.51 -0.58
CA SER A 147 -12.29 -6.27 -1.72
C SER A 147 -11.73 -5.73 -3.04
N VAL A 148 -11.64 -6.62 -4.02
CA VAL A 148 -11.15 -6.26 -5.37
C VAL A 148 -12.14 -5.31 -6.03
N GLU A 149 -13.43 -5.54 -5.82
CA GLU A 149 -14.54 -4.74 -6.34
C GLU A 149 -14.50 -3.32 -5.78
N ALA A 150 -14.23 -3.16 -4.48
CA ALA A 150 -14.08 -1.86 -3.85
C ALA A 150 -12.87 -1.10 -4.41
N MET A 151 -11.73 -1.78 -4.59
CA MET A 151 -10.55 -1.16 -5.21
C MET A 151 -10.81 -0.70 -6.65
N ARG A 152 -11.46 -1.55 -7.47
CA ARG A 152 -11.85 -1.20 -8.84
C ARG A 152 -12.81 -0.02 -8.92
N LYS A 153 -13.66 0.18 -7.91
CA LYS A 153 -14.54 1.36 -7.80
C LYS A 153 -13.82 2.60 -7.26
N ALA A 154 -12.83 2.43 -6.38
CA ALA A 154 -12.10 3.53 -5.77
C ALA A 154 -11.05 4.15 -6.70
N ILE A 155 -10.39 3.34 -7.54
CA ILE A 155 -9.33 3.82 -8.43
C ILE A 155 -9.82 4.91 -9.40
N PRO A 156 -10.92 4.74 -10.16
CA PRO A 156 -11.39 5.76 -11.11
C PRO A 156 -11.67 7.11 -10.46
N GLU A 157 -12.22 7.10 -9.24
CA GLU A 157 -12.54 8.30 -8.46
C GLU A 157 -11.32 8.97 -7.83
N SER A 158 -10.18 8.29 -7.84
CA SER A 158 -8.96 8.73 -7.15
C SER A 158 -7.83 9.07 -8.12
N VAL A 159 -8.05 9.06 -9.43
CA VAL A 159 -7.06 9.38 -10.47
C VAL A 159 -7.68 10.27 -11.54
N PRO A 160 -6.89 11.05 -12.31
CA PRO A 160 -7.42 11.82 -13.42
C PRO A 160 -8.09 10.91 -14.47
N SER A 161 -9.22 11.34 -15.02
CA SER A 161 -10.05 10.57 -15.98
C SER A 161 -9.26 9.94 -17.11
N ARG A 162 -8.33 10.69 -17.71
CA ARG A 162 -7.45 10.22 -18.81
C ARG A 162 -6.53 9.05 -18.45
N PHE A 163 -6.31 8.79 -17.16
CA PHE A 163 -5.43 7.72 -16.68
C PHE A 163 -6.20 6.55 -16.05
N VAL A 164 -7.54 6.58 -16.03
CA VAL A 164 -8.34 5.54 -15.37
C VAL A 164 -8.06 4.15 -15.93
N GLU A 165 -8.11 4.00 -17.26
CA GLU A 165 -7.88 2.70 -17.91
C GLU A 165 -6.49 2.15 -17.60
N LEU A 166 -5.47 3.01 -17.66
CA LEU A 166 -4.09 2.64 -17.35
C LEU A 166 -3.92 2.21 -15.89
N ASN A 167 -4.54 2.94 -14.95
CA ASN A 167 -4.47 2.58 -13.52
C ASN A 167 -5.22 1.27 -13.23
N LEU A 168 -6.35 1.00 -13.88
CA LEU A 168 -7.04 -0.28 -13.75
C LEU A 168 -6.20 -1.44 -14.30
N LYS A 169 -5.55 -1.27 -15.47
CA LYS A 169 -4.60 -2.25 -15.99
C LYS A 169 -3.40 -2.47 -15.05
N ALA A 170 -2.87 -1.41 -14.46
CA ALA A 170 -1.79 -1.48 -13.49
C ALA A 170 -2.20 -2.25 -12.22
N PHE A 171 -3.39 -1.98 -11.70
CA PHE A 171 -3.96 -2.70 -10.57
C PHE A 171 -4.09 -4.20 -10.88
N ASP A 172 -4.64 -4.52 -12.06
CA ASP A 172 -4.82 -5.91 -12.49
C ASP A 172 -3.48 -6.65 -12.66
N CYS A 173 -2.48 -5.97 -13.21
CA CYS A 173 -1.12 -6.49 -13.33
C CYS A 173 -0.55 -6.91 -11.96
N GLY A 174 -0.62 -6.03 -10.97
CA GLY A 174 -0.14 -6.33 -9.62
C GLY A 174 -0.97 -7.39 -8.90
N TYR A 175 -2.29 -7.36 -9.08
CA TYR A 175 -3.21 -8.31 -8.46
C TYR A 175 -2.92 -9.74 -8.94
N GLU A 176 -2.75 -9.94 -10.24
CA GLU A 176 -2.46 -11.24 -10.84
C GLU A 176 -1.03 -11.72 -10.60
N TYR A 177 -0.05 -10.82 -10.41
CA TYR A 177 1.34 -11.18 -10.13
C TYR A 177 1.47 -12.11 -8.90
N SER A 178 0.77 -11.78 -7.80
CA SER A 178 0.78 -12.61 -6.58
C SER A 178 0.19 -14.02 -6.77
N ARG A 179 -0.72 -14.20 -7.76
CA ARG A 179 -1.36 -15.48 -8.03
C ARG A 179 -0.43 -16.41 -8.79
N LYS A 180 0.45 -15.85 -9.63
CA LYS A 180 1.46 -16.61 -10.38
C LYS A 180 2.61 -17.11 -9.51
N GLN A 181 2.91 -16.43 -8.40
CA GLN A 181 3.93 -16.89 -7.44
C GLN A 181 3.44 -18.01 -6.50
N LYS A 182 2.15 -18.38 -6.52
CA LYS A 182 1.59 -19.48 -5.70
C LYS A 182 1.71 -20.88 -6.34
N CYS A 183 2.58 -21.04 -7.34
CA CYS A 183 2.91 -22.32 -7.98
C CYS A 183 4.29 -22.81 -7.55
#